data_AF-A0AAE3FU45-F1
#
_entry.id   AF-A0AAE3FU45-F1
#
_cell.length_a   1.000
_cell.length_b   1.000
_cell.length_c   1.000
_cell.angle_alpha   90.00
_cell.angle_beta   90.00
_cell.angle_gamma   90.00
#
_symmetry.space_group_name_H-M   'P 1'
#
loop_
_entity.id
_entity.type
_entity.pdbx_description
1 polymer ?
#
loop_
_entity_poly.entity_id
_entity_poly.type
_entity_poly.pdbx_seq_one_letter_code
_entity_poly.pdbx_strand_id
1 'polypeptide(L)'
;MIEDPSELDFLLPEIMEDYNAGAEFFSTHVLPEYVILEDLQLQGRDLALFLTFTCVTNHIHDGTQDSKKTDGPNGLWRICANLWKQHRWTFLPEKLVDEDRKDELVELFGSLELMDHRDPDWWYRNAQTLGTKWDGDPRNLLEAPMIESDTVDDPSYDAPAIEKAVQSNDFPALGGEKIRPLWLRLMHEEVHELRRIEEVHIPVDFHIVGMTNRLHSNGKQFSQYDADDKETLRTFWQLLCQRNELVPVQVDKPLWLLNKYWEDGGRVYVAKKLGDLRKR
;
A
#
# COMPACT_ATOMS: atom_id res chain seq x y z
N MET A 1 2.96 16.41 -19.59
CA MET A 1 1.66 17.13 -19.48
C MET A 1 1.77 18.04 -18.26
N ILE A 2 0.80 18.92 -18.01
CA ILE A 2 0.91 20.13 -17.16
C ILE A 2 1.83 21.21 -17.76
N GLU A 3 1.37 22.43 -17.95
CA GLU A 3 2.17 23.56 -18.46
C GLU A 3 2.54 24.56 -17.38
N ASP A 4 1.68 24.66 -16.35
CA ASP A 4 1.87 25.50 -15.18
C ASP A 4 1.74 24.62 -13.93
N PRO A 5 2.69 24.65 -12.98
CA PRO A 5 2.60 23.88 -11.73
C PRO A 5 1.28 24.05 -10.97
N SER A 6 0.61 25.20 -11.09
CA SER A 6 -0.71 25.45 -10.49
C SER A 6 -1.83 24.61 -11.10
N GLU A 7 -1.70 24.09 -12.32
CA GLU A 7 -2.70 23.17 -12.88
C GLU A 7 -2.81 21.91 -12.05
N LEU A 8 -1.73 21.48 -11.40
CA LEU A 8 -1.76 20.31 -10.53
C LEU A 8 -2.60 20.54 -9.26
N ASP A 9 -2.63 21.77 -8.76
CA ASP A 9 -3.44 22.15 -7.59
C ASP A 9 -4.94 22.05 -7.87
N PHE A 10 -5.35 22.30 -9.11
CA PHE A 10 -6.76 22.14 -9.48
C PHE A 10 -7.08 20.72 -9.95
N LEU A 11 -6.14 20.09 -10.66
CA LEU A 11 -6.33 18.75 -11.19
C LEU A 11 -6.46 17.71 -10.07
N LEU A 12 -5.62 17.79 -9.04
CA LEU A 12 -5.57 16.75 -8.02
C LEU A 12 -6.88 16.64 -7.21
N PRO A 13 -7.51 17.73 -6.72
CA PRO A 13 -8.83 17.67 -6.10
C PRO A 13 -9.91 17.09 -7.02
N GLU A 14 -9.95 17.47 -8.30
CA GLU A 14 -10.93 16.91 -9.25
C GLU A 14 -10.72 15.40 -9.48
N ILE A 15 -9.46 14.95 -9.52
CA ILE A 15 -9.13 13.51 -9.58
C ILE A 15 -9.63 12.78 -8.34
N MET A 16 -9.41 13.34 -7.16
CA MET A 16 -9.84 12.74 -5.90
C MET A 16 -11.37 12.71 -5.78
N GLU A 17 -12.05 13.77 -6.19
CA GLU A 17 -13.53 13.84 -6.20
C GLU A 17 -14.12 12.74 -7.10
N ASP A 18 -13.65 12.63 -8.34
CA ASP A 18 -14.12 11.59 -9.27
C ASP A 18 -13.81 10.18 -8.76
N TYR A 19 -12.63 9.97 -8.15
CA TYR A 19 -12.25 8.68 -7.58
C TYR A 19 -13.18 8.29 -6.43
N ASN A 20 -13.41 9.20 -5.47
CA ASN A 20 -14.28 8.95 -4.33
C ASN A 20 -15.74 8.74 -4.74
N ALA A 21 -16.19 9.41 -5.80
CA ALA A 21 -17.52 9.24 -6.36
C ALA A 21 -17.68 7.97 -7.22
N GLY A 22 -16.59 7.25 -7.52
CA GLY A 22 -16.61 6.14 -8.48
C GLY A 22 -17.06 6.59 -9.87
N ALA A 23 -16.69 7.81 -10.28
CA ALA A 23 -17.18 8.47 -11.47
C ALA A 23 -16.16 8.44 -12.62
N GLU A 24 -16.62 8.79 -13.82
CA GLU A 24 -15.80 8.88 -15.04
C GLU A 24 -14.90 7.64 -15.24
N PHE A 25 -13.59 7.84 -15.30
CA PHE A 25 -12.58 6.79 -15.49
C PHE A 25 -12.58 5.77 -14.36
N PHE A 26 -12.87 6.18 -13.12
CA PHE A 26 -12.83 5.31 -11.94
C PHE A 26 -14.06 4.43 -11.79
N SER A 27 -15.14 4.70 -12.54
CA SER A 27 -16.35 3.86 -12.53
C SER A 27 -16.13 2.42 -13.05
N THR A 28 -15.07 2.19 -13.82
CA THR A 28 -14.76 0.89 -14.42
C THR A 28 -13.39 0.34 -14.03
N HIS A 29 -12.64 1.05 -13.17
CA HIS A 29 -11.28 0.68 -12.80
C HIS A 29 -11.15 0.63 -11.28
N VAL A 30 -10.89 -0.56 -10.75
CA VAL A 30 -10.81 -0.82 -9.30
C VAL A 30 -9.44 -1.39 -8.98
N LEU A 31 -8.92 -1.06 -7.78
CA LEU A 31 -7.67 -1.62 -7.30
C LEU A 31 -7.81 -3.11 -6.96
N PRO A 32 -6.78 -3.93 -7.23
CA PRO A 32 -6.88 -5.38 -7.09
C PRO A 32 -7.16 -5.84 -5.65
N GLU A 33 -6.69 -5.11 -4.64
CA GLU A 33 -7.01 -5.38 -3.23
C GLU A 33 -8.52 -5.41 -2.98
N TYR A 34 -9.27 -4.38 -3.38
CA TYR A 34 -10.68 -4.24 -3.04
C TYR A 34 -11.56 -5.28 -3.74
N VAL A 35 -11.18 -5.71 -4.95
CA VAL A 35 -11.86 -6.84 -5.63
C VAL A 35 -11.77 -8.10 -4.77
N ILE A 36 -10.62 -8.35 -4.16
CA ILE A 36 -10.42 -9.53 -3.31
C ILE A 36 -11.09 -9.37 -1.94
N LEU A 37 -11.06 -8.17 -1.35
CA LEU A 37 -11.73 -7.93 -0.08
C LEU A 37 -13.24 -8.09 -0.20
N GLU A 38 -13.85 -7.59 -1.29
CA GLU A 38 -15.26 -7.81 -1.60
C GLU A 38 -15.59 -9.30 -1.79
N ASP A 39 -14.73 -10.04 -2.49
CA ASP A 39 -14.88 -11.49 -2.70
C ASP A 39 -14.80 -12.31 -1.39
N LEU A 40 -13.95 -11.91 -0.43
CA LEU A 40 -13.69 -12.68 0.79
C LEU A 40 -14.59 -12.29 1.96
N GLN A 41 -15.07 -11.03 2.00
CA GLN A 41 -15.92 -10.50 3.07
C GLN A 41 -15.36 -10.75 4.49
N LEU A 42 -14.03 -10.66 4.65
CA LEU A 42 -13.38 -10.84 5.95
C LEU A 42 -13.69 -9.66 6.87
N GLN A 43 -13.66 -9.90 8.18
CA GLN A 43 -13.86 -8.87 9.19
C GLN A 43 -12.95 -9.09 10.40
N GLY A 44 -12.76 -8.05 11.21
CA GLY A 44 -12.03 -8.13 12.48
C GLY A 44 -10.61 -8.66 12.33
N ARG A 45 -10.23 -9.63 13.17
CA ARG A 45 -8.89 -10.25 13.18
C ARG A 45 -8.51 -10.82 11.83
N ASP A 46 -9.45 -11.49 11.18
CA ASP A 46 -9.20 -12.21 9.93
C ASP A 46 -8.82 -11.25 8.80
N LEU A 47 -9.55 -10.14 8.69
CA LEU A 47 -9.25 -9.08 7.74
C LEU A 47 -7.88 -8.44 8.02
N ALA A 48 -7.61 -8.12 9.28
CA ALA A 48 -6.35 -7.51 9.70
C ALA A 48 -5.14 -8.42 9.38
N LEU A 49 -5.25 -9.73 9.66
CA LEU A 49 -4.21 -10.71 9.33
C LEU A 49 -4.03 -10.85 7.82
N PHE A 50 -5.14 -10.98 7.08
CA PHE A 50 -5.10 -11.11 5.63
C PHE A 50 -4.36 -9.92 4.97
N LEU A 51 -4.74 -8.70 5.35
CA LEU A 51 -4.10 -7.47 4.84
C LEU A 51 -2.62 -7.41 5.21
N THR A 52 -2.30 -7.68 6.48
CA THR A 52 -0.94 -7.63 6.99
C THR A 52 -0.01 -8.55 6.21
N PHE A 53 -0.35 -9.84 6.10
CA PHE A 53 0.51 -10.80 5.42
C PHE A 53 0.50 -10.67 3.90
N THR A 54 -0.60 -10.24 3.29
CA THR A 54 -0.61 -9.96 1.85
C THR A 54 0.31 -8.77 1.52
N CYS A 55 0.36 -7.74 2.37
CA CYS A 55 1.29 -6.61 2.19
C CYS A 55 2.76 -7.02 2.31
N VAL A 56 3.10 -7.94 3.22
CA VAL A 56 4.49 -8.43 3.42
C VAL A 56 5.12 -8.88 2.10
N THR A 57 4.34 -9.48 1.21
CA THR A 57 4.83 -10.07 -0.05
C THR A 57 4.73 -9.12 -1.25
N ASN A 58 4.24 -7.89 -1.06
CA ASN A 58 4.02 -6.90 -2.13
C ASN A 58 5.29 -6.10 -2.52
N HIS A 59 6.40 -6.80 -2.69
CA HIS A 59 7.70 -6.24 -3.04
C HIS A 59 8.17 -6.67 -4.43
N ILE A 60 9.36 -6.19 -4.82
CA ILE A 60 10.05 -6.58 -6.04
C ILE A 60 10.41 -8.06 -5.97
N HIS A 61 10.27 -8.77 -7.10
CA HIS A 61 10.64 -10.17 -7.24
C HIS A 61 12.15 -10.31 -7.47
N ASP A 62 12.85 -11.05 -6.61
CA ASP A 62 14.31 -11.13 -6.66
C ASP A 62 14.88 -11.67 -7.98
N GLY A 63 14.20 -12.65 -8.56
CA GLY A 63 14.67 -13.30 -9.79
C GLY A 63 14.55 -12.44 -11.05
N THR A 64 13.65 -11.46 -11.07
CA THR A 64 13.37 -10.64 -12.26
C THR A 64 13.72 -9.17 -12.08
N GLN A 65 13.84 -8.70 -10.83
CA GLN A 65 13.94 -7.28 -10.46
C GLN A 65 12.72 -6.44 -10.87
N ASP A 66 11.64 -7.11 -11.26
CA ASP A 66 10.35 -6.50 -11.57
C ASP A 66 9.43 -6.52 -10.35
N SER A 67 8.49 -5.58 -10.30
CA SER A 67 7.43 -5.63 -9.30
C SER A 67 6.56 -6.87 -9.52
N LYS A 68 6.23 -7.59 -8.44
CA LYS A 68 5.28 -8.69 -8.51
C LYS A 68 3.95 -8.21 -9.08
N LYS A 69 3.38 -9.00 -9.98
CA LYS A 69 2.06 -8.72 -10.54
C LYS A 69 1.03 -8.76 -9.41
N THR A 70 0.29 -7.67 -9.22
CA THR A 70 -0.69 -7.56 -8.13
C THR A 70 -2.08 -8.05 -8.52
N ASP A 71 -2.40 -8.08 -9.82
CA ASP A 71 -3.76 -8.29 -10.33
C ASP A 71 -3.93 -9.52 -11.24
N GLY A 72 -5.19 -9.84 -11.55
CA GLY A 72 -5.56 -10.96 -12.40
C GLY A 72 -5.52 -12.33 -11.69
N PRO A 73 -5.73 -13.43 -12.43
CA PRO A 73 -5.90 -14.76 -11.84
C PRO A 73 -4.65 -15.29 -11.11
N ASN A 74 -3.46 -14.85 -11.56
CA ASN A 74 -2.17 -15.20 -10.97
C ASN A 74 -1.52 -14.00 -10.25
N GLY A 75 -2.30 -12.95 -9.98
CA GLY A 75 -1.82 -11.77 -9.24
C GLY A 75 -1.74 -12.03 -7.75
N LEU A 76 -0.89 -11.25 -7.07
CA LEU A 76 -0.61 -11.38 -5.64
C LEU A 76 -1.87 -11.52 -4.79
N TRP A 77 -2.81 -10.58 -4.93
CA TRP A 77 -4.02 -10.56 -4.12
C TRP A 77 -4.87 -11.82 -4.31
N ARG A 78 -4.96 -12.34 -5.55
CA ARG A 78 -5.69 -13.58 -5.85
C ARG A 78 -4.97 -14.82 -5.29
N ILE A 79 -3.63 -14.86 -5.38
CA ILE A 79 -2.83 -15.94 -4.78
C ILE A 79 -3.00 -15.95 -3.26
N CYS A 80 -2.90 -14.80 -2.60
CA CYS A 80 -3.12 -14.69 -1.16
C CYS A 80 -4.55 -15.05 -0.76
N ALA A 81 -5.56 -14.69 -1.56
CA ALA A 81 -6.94 -15.13 -1.34
C ALA A 81 -7.10 -16.66 -1.41
N ASN A 82 -6.42 -17.31 -2.35
CA ASN A 82 -6.43 -18.77 -2.46
C ASN A 82 -5.70 -19.42 -1.28
N LEU A 83 -4.55 -18.87 -0.87
CA LEU A 83 -3.84 -19.30 0.34
C LEU A 83 -4.73 -19.15 1.58
N TRP A 84 -5.44 -18.04 1.73
CA TRP A 84 -6.38 -17.84 2.83
C TRP A 84 -7.45 -18.93 2.88
N LYS A 85 -8.03 -19.28 1.72
CA LYS A 85 -9.09 -20.31 1.63
C LYS A 85 -8.57 -21.74 1.86
N GLN A 86 -7.38 -22.07 1.37
CA GLN A 86 -6.88 -23.45 1.31
C GLN A 86 -5.86 -23.77 2.41
N HIS A 87 -5.11 -22.76 2.86
CA HIS A 87 -3.98 -22.88 3.78
C HIS A 87 -4.05 -21.79 4.85
N ARG A 88 -5.25 -21.52 5.42
CA ARG A 88 -5.49 -20.45 6.40
C ARG A 88 -4.48 -20.38 7.55
N TRP A 89 -3.91 -21.53 7.93
CA TRP A 89 -2.88 -21.62 8.97
C TRP A 89 -1.65 -20.74 8.71
N THR A 90 -1.33 -20.41 7.44
CA THR A 90 -0.20 -19.53 7.12
C THR A 90 -0.41 -18.11 7.65
N PHE A 91 -1.65 -17.66 7.78
CA PHE A 91 -2.00 -16.32 8.25
C PHE A 91 -2.20 -16.22 9.76
N LEU A 92 -2.14 -17.34 10.49
CA LEU A 92 -2.39 -17.39 11.93
C LEU A 92 -1.06 -17.52 12.66
N PRO A 93 -0.56 -16.48 13.36
CA PRO A 93 0.73 -16.53 14.04
C PRO A 93 0.87 -17.74 14.99
N GLU A 94 -0.18 -18.06 15.73
CA GLU A 94 -0.23 -19.20 16.65
C GLU A 94 -0.13 -20.55 15.93
N LYS A 95 -0.56 -20.65 14.67
CA LYS A 95 -0.44 -21.88 13.88
C LYS A 95 0.88 -21.97 13.15
N LEU A 96 1.43 -20.84 12.73
CA LEU A 96 2.67 -20.82 11.98
C LEU A 96 3.88 -20.97 12.90
N VAL A 97 3.88 -20.27 14.03
CA VAL A 97 5.04 -20.13 14.92
C VAL A 97 5.01 -21.18 16.03
N ASP A 98 3.90 -21.32 16.75
CA ASP A 98 3.85 -22.22 17.92
C ASP A 98 3.87 -23.70 17.52
N GLU A 99 3.36 -24.02 16.33
CA GLU A 99 3.42 -25.39 15.75
C GLU A 99 4.68 -25.60 14.89
N ASP A 100 5.62 -24.65 14.86
CA ASP A 100 6.90 -24.69 14.14
C ASP A 100 6.79 -25.06 12.65
N ARG A 101 5.84 -24.46 11.94
CA ARG A 101 5.49 -24.83 10.55
C ARG A 101 6.28 -24.04 9.50
N LYS A 102 7.51 -23.61 9.83
CA LYS A 102 8.36 -22.81 8.93
C LYS A 102 8.72 -23.59 7.67
N ASP A 103 9.09 -24.86 7.80
CA ASP A 103 9.47 -25.70 6.66
C ASP A 103 8.28 -25.99 5.73
N GLU A 104 7.10 -26.22 6.29
CA GLU A 104 5.86 -26.37 5.50
C GLU A 104 5.51 -25.08 4.74
N LEU A 105 5.77 -23.91 5.33
CA LEU A 105 5.57 -22.62 4.67
C LEU A 105 6.54 -22.45 3.51
N VAL A 106 7.82 -22.81 3.70
CA VAL A 106 8.85 -22.76 2.66
C VAL A 106 8.48 -23.66 1.48
N GLU A 107 8.05 -24.90 1.74
CA GLU A 107 7.61 -25.84 0.69
C GLU A 107 6.39 -25.30 -0.06
N LEU A 108 5.37 -24.83 0.67
CA LEU A 108 4.15 -24.27 0.08
C LEU A 108 4.45 -23.07 -0.82
N PHE A 109 5.22 -22.09 -0.32
CA PHE A 109 5.54 -20.89 -1.08
C PHE A 109 6.48 -21.18 -2.24
N GLY A 110 7.40 -22.13 -2.11
CA GLY A 110 8.27 -22.58 -3.19
C GLY A 110 7.52 -23.21 -4.37
N SER A 111 6.26 -23.64 -4.17
CA SER A 111 5.37 -24.11 -5.24
C SER A 111 4.63 -23.00 -6.00
N LEU A 112 4.71 -21.75 -5.51
CA LEU A 112 4.01 -20.60 -6.06
C LEU A 112 4.97 -19.75 -6.88
N GLU A 113 4.77 -19.69 -8.20
CA GLU A 113 5.65 -18.95 -9.13
C GLU A 113 5.85 -17.47 -8.76
N LEU A 114 4.85 -16.83 -8.15
CA LEU A 114 4.95 -15.42 -7.76
C LEU A 114 5.76 -15.18 -6.49
N MET A 115 5.93 -16.20 -5.64
CA MET A 115 6.64 -16.07 -4.38
C MET A 115 8.14 -16.32 -4.60
N ASP A 116 8.96 -15.48 -4.01
CA ASP A 116 10.41 -15.62 -3.98
C ASP A 116 10.90 -16.26 -2.67
N HIS A 117 12.18 -16.60 -2.65
CA HIS A 117 12.80 -17.33 -1.54
C HIS A 117 12.79 -16.60 -0.19
N ARG A 118 12.55 -15.28 -0.16
CA ARG A 118 12.50 -14.50 1.08
C ARG A 118 11.11 -14.45 1.68
N ASP A 119 10.07 -14.57 0.84
CA ASP A 119 8.68 -14.47 1.28
C ASP A 119 8.36 -15.37 2.49
N PRO A 120 8.77 -16.65 2.54
CA PRO A 120 8.48 -17.50 3.70
C PRO A 120 9.17 -17.00 4.97
N ASP A 121 10.41 -16.54 4.86
CA ASP A 121 11.16 -16.01 6.01
C ASP A 121 10.53 -14.72 6.52
N TRP A 122 10.20 -13.79 5.62
CA TRP A 122 9.57 -12.54 5.98
C TRP A 122 8.20 -12.78 6.61
N TRP A 123 7.38 -13.64 6.01
CA TRP A 123 6.08 -14.02 6.54
C TRP A 123 6.19 -14.64 7.94
N TYR A 124 7.11 -15.59 8.13
CA TYR A 124 7.33 -16.21 9.45
C TYR A 124 7.80 -15.20 10.50
N ARG A 125 8.73 -14.30 10.16
CA ARG A 125 9.24 -13.30 11.10
C ARG A 125 8.18 -12.27 11.50
N ASN A 126 7.37 -11.81 10.54
CA ASN A 126 6.21 -10.95 10.84
C ASN A 126 5.24 -11.66 11.79
N ALA A 127 4.96 -12.96 11.56
CA ALA A 127 4.11 -13.75 12.44
C ALA A 127 4.71 -13.91 13.85
N GLN A 128 6.00 -14.21 13.94
CA GLN A 128 6.71 -14.34 15.22
C GLN A 128 6.69 -13.04 16.03
N THR A 129 6.93 -11.90 15.36
CA THR A 129 6.88 -10.58 15.96
C THR A 129 5.46 -10.25 16.46
N LEU A 130 4.43 -10.50 15.66
CA LEU A 130 3.03 -10.33 16.07
C LEU A 130 2.66 -11.23 17.25
N GLY A 131 3.02 -12.51 17.21
CA GLY A 131 2.75 -13.47 18.29
C GLY A 131 3.39 -13.02 19.61
N THR A 132 4.65 -12.61 19.55
CA THR A 132 5.43 -12.26 20.76
C THR A 132 4.96 -10.95 21.41
N LYS A 133 4.56 -9.95 20.60
CA LYS A 133 4.32 -8.59 21.10
C LYS A 133 2.84 -8.18 21.12
N TRP A 134 2.01 -8.81 20.30
CA TRP A 134 0.62 -8.37 20.06
C TRP A 134 -0.37 -9.55 19.98
N ASP A 135 -0.06 -10.67 20.63
CA ASP A 135 -0.94 -11.86 20.72
C ASP A 135 -1.39 -12.38 19.35
N GLY A 136 -0.53 -12.21 18.34
CA GLY A 136 -0.82 -12.65 16.98
C GLY A 136 -1.99 -11.90 16.32
N ASP A 137 -2.33 -10.70 16.76
CA ASP A 137 -3.41 -9.88 16.20
C ASP A 137 -2.90 -8.47 15.84
N PRO A 138 -2.85 -8.11 14.54
CA PRO A 138 -2.42 -6.78 14.11
C PRO A 138 -3.28 -5.64 14.68
N ARG A 139 -4.51 -5.90 15.12
CA ARG A 139 -5.36 -4.88 15.76
C ARG A 139 -4.81 -4.44 17.11
N ASN A 140 -4.16 -5.34 17.85
CA ASN A 140 -3.49 -5.01 19.10
C ASN A 140 -2.27 -4.11 18.84
N LEU A 141 -1.60 -4.25 17.70
CA LEU A 141 -0.55 -3.31 17.26
C LEU A 141 -1.13 -1.93 16.95
N LEU A 142 -2.32 -1.84 16.36
CA LEU A 142 -3.00 -0.56 16.14
C LEU A 142 -3.42 0.09 17.46
N GLU A 143 -4.01 -0.68 18.37
CA GLU A 143 -4.57 -0.19 19.64
C GLU A 143 -3.47 0.18 20.65
N ALA A 144 -2.39 -0.58 20.71
CA ALA A 144 -1.30 -0.40 21.67
C ALA A 144 0.07 -0.61 21.00
N PRO A 145 0.50 0.31 20.12
CA PRO A 145 1.80 0.21 19.49
C PRO A 145 2.91 0.37 20.55
N MET A 146 3.76 -0.65 20.66
CA MET A 146 4.88 -0.64 21.60
C MET A 146 6.03 0.23 21.05
N ILE A 147 6.02 1.51 21.44
CA ILE A 147 7.07 2.49 21.11
C ILE A 147 7.94 2.77 22.34
N GLU A 148 9.25 2.91 22.15
CA GLU A 148 10.20 3.26 23.23
C GLU A 148 10.17 4.76 23.61
N SER A 149 9.03 5.44 23.49
CA SER A 149 8.96 6.92 23.49
C SER A 149 7.91 7.46 24.45
N ASP A 150 8.33 8.21 25.46
CA ASP A 150 7.47 8.88 26.46
C ASP A 150 6.70 10.11 25.90
N THR A 151 6.68 10.31 24.59
CA THR A 151 6.28 11.57 23.94
C THR A 151 4.91 11.54 23.29
N VAL A 152 4.17 10.43 23.40
CA VAL A 152 2.84 10.29 22.81
C VAL A 152 1.85 10.02 23.94
N ASP A 153 1.03 11.02 24.25
CA ASP A 153 0.08 10.98 25.38
C ASP A 153 -0.95 9.84 25.24
N ASP A 154 -1.34 9.53 24.00
CA ASP A 154 -2.16 8.38 23.63
C ASP A 154 -1.71 7.86 22.25
N PRO A 155 -1.01 6.72 22.17
CA PRO A 155 -0.54 6.17 20.91
C PRO A 155 -1.58 5.26 20.22
N SER A 156 -2.79 5.12 20.78
CA SER A 156 -3.81 4.21 20.27
C SER A 156 -4.38 4.65 18.92
N TYR A 157 -4.37 3.76 17.94
CA TYR A 157 -4.81 4.02 16.56
C TYR A 157 -4.13 5.25 15.94
N ASP A 158 -2.89 5.53 16.34
CA ASP A 158 -2.13 6.69 15.88
C ASP A 158 -1.13 6.30 14.79
N ALA A 159 -1.32 6.80 13.57
CA ALA A 159 -0.55 6.32 12.42
C ALA A 159 0.97 6.53 12.58
N PRO A 160 1.47 7.69 13.06
CA PRO A 160 2.91 7.86 13.35
C PRO A 160 3.46 6.94 14.44
N ALA A 161 2.70 6.70 15.53
CA ALA A 161 3.12 5.77 16.57
C ALA A 161 3.19 4.33 16.06
N ILE A 162 2.22 3.91 15.26
CA ILE A 162 2.20 2.58 14.63
C ILE A 162 3.36 2.46 13.64
N GLU A 163 3.60 3.46 12.80
CA GLU A 163 4.76 3.50 11.90
C GLU A 163 6.07 3.29 12.67
N LYS A 164 6.27 4.04 13.76
CA LYS A 164 7.46 3.90 14.62
C LYS A 164 7.55 2.51 15.23
N ALA A 165 6.44 1.95 15.72
CA ALA A 165 6.43 0.59 16.25
C ALA A 165 6.80 -0.43 15.18
N VAL A 166 6.29 -0.32 13.95
CA VAL A 166 6.66 -1.24 12.87
C VAL A 166 8.14 -1.12 12.51
N GLN A 167 8.71 0.10 12.47
CA GLN A 167 10.12 0.35 12.19
C GLN A 167 11.08 -0.13 13.28
N SER A 168 10.68 -0.02 14.55
CA SER A 168 11.51 -0.43 15.69
C SER A 168 11.46 -1.92 16.01
N ASN A 169 10.69 -2.70 15.24
CA ASN A 169 10.47 -4.13 15.45
C ASN A 169 10.82 -4.95 14.23
N ASP A 170 10.90 -6.27 14.39
CA ASP A 170 11.28 -7.17 13.30
C ASP A 170 10.10 -7.47 12.37
N PHE A 171 9.76 -6.47 11.54
CA PHE A 171 8.70 -6.52 10.55
C PHE A 171 9.30 -6.36 9.14
N PRO A 172 9.97 -7.39 8.59
CA PRO A 172 10.52 -7.31 7.24
C PRO A 172 9.40 -7.03 6.21
N ALA A 173 9.76 -6.30 5.15
CA ALA A 173 8.84 -5.61 4.23
C ALA A 173 7.95 -4.53 4.87
N LEU A 174 7.13 -4.86 5.87
CA LEU A 174 6.20 -3.91 6.50
C LEU A 174 6.91 -2.69 7.11
N GLY A 175 8.14 -2.82 7.59
CA GLY A 175 8.96 -1.69 8.05
C GLY A 175 9.53 -0.81 6.94
N GLY A 176 9.40 -1.21 5.67
CA GLY A 176 9.96 -0.50 4.52
C GLY A 176 9.14 0.70 4.06
N GLU A 177 9.80 1.66 3.41
CA GLU A 177 9.21 2.96 3.05
C GLU A 177 8.09 2.92 1.99
N LYS A 178 7.90 1.79 1.29
CA LYS A 178 6.79 1.58 0.35
C LYS A 178 5.64 0.82 1.00
N ILE A 179 5.95 -0.30 1.64
CA ILE A 179 4.92 -1.23 2.11
C ILE A 179 4.26 -0.72 3.39
N ARG A 180 5.00 -0.04 4.26
CA ARG A 180 4.47 0.54 5.50
C ARG A 180 3.30 1.51 5.25
N PRO A 181 3.44 2.57 4.42
CA PRO A 181 2.33 3.46 4.14
C PRO A 181 1.16 2.76 3.45
N LEU A 182 1.42 1.82 2.51
CA LEU A 182 0.35 1.01 1.90
C LEU A 182 -0.43 0.21 2.94
N TRP A 183 0.27 -0.48 3.85
CA TRP A 183 -0.35 -1.26 4.91
C TRP A 183 -1.15 -0.36 5.87
N LEU A 184 -0.60 0.78 6.29
CA LEU A 184 -1.31 1.74 7.14
C LEU A 184 -2.58 2.27 6.48
N ARG A 185 -2.55 2.56 5.17
CA ARG A 185 -3.75 2.94 4.40
C ARG A 185 -4.82 1.86 4.47
N LEU A 186 -4.46 0.61 4.16
CA LEU A 186 -5.42 -0.51 4.16
C LEU A 186 -5.99 -0.76 5.57
N MET A 187 -5.16 -0.66 6.61
CA MET A 187 -5.63 -0.79 7.99
C MET A 187 -6.58 0.35 8.38
N HIS A 188 -6.29 1.59 7.98
CA HIS A 188 -7.15 2.75 8.19
C HIS A 188 -8.52 2.60 7.52
N GLU A 189 -8.54 2.12 6.28
CA GLU A 189 -9.76 2.03 5.46
C GLU A 189 -10.64 0.84 5.85
N GLU A 190 -10.04 -0.31 6.13
CA GLU A 190 -10.77 -1.59 6.18
C GLU A 190 -10.87 -2.17 7.60
N VAL A 191 -9.98 -1.79 8.52
CA VAL A 191 -9.91 -2.38 9.86
C VAL A 191 -10.34 -1.40 10.95
N HIS A 192 -9.69 -0.24 11.02
CA HIS A 192 -10.01 0.80 11.98
C HIS A 192 -9.42 2.13 11.54
N GLU A 193 -10.22 3.19 11.55
CA GLU A 193 -9.76 4.55 11.23
C GLU A 193 -8.57 4.95 12.12
N LEU A 194 -7.44 5.25 11.49
CA LEU A 194 -6.24 5.73 12.16
C LEU A 194 -6.23 7.26 12.24
N ARG A 195 -5.90 7.78 13.42
CA ARG A 195 -5.63 9.19 13.67
C ARG A 195 -4.32 9.61 12.99
N ARG A 196 -4.30 10.87 12.55
CA ARG A 196 -3.13 11.51 11.93
C ARG A 196 -2.63 10.77 10.68
N ILE A 197 -3.56 10.17 9.94
CA ILE A 197 -3.25 9.45 8.70
C ILE A 197 -2.66 10.39 7.63
N GLU A 198 -2.94 11.69 7.72
CA GLU A 198 -2.36 12.75 6.89
C GLU A 198 -0.85 12.96 7.08
N GLU A 199 -0.27 12.43 8.17
CA GLU A 199 1.18 12.39 8.38
C GLU A 199 1.85 11.19 7.68
N VAL A 200 1.07 10.22 7.19
CA VAL A 200 1.59 9.07 6.44
C VAL A 200 1.85 9.47 5.00
N HIS A 201 3.11 9.34 4.59
CA HIS A 201 3.56 9.66 3.25
C HIS A 201 2.96 8.72 2.19
N ILE A 202 2.88 9.20 0.95
CA ILE A 202 2.46 8.36 -0.19
C ILE A 202 3.43 7.18 -0.40
N PRO A 203 2.94 5.94 -0.67
CA PRO A 203 3.78 4.82 -1.04
C PRO A 203 4.39 5.03 -2.43
N VAL A 204 5.59 5.61 -2.50
CA VAL A 204 6.28 5.86 -3.78
C VAL A 204 6.77 4.54 -4.39
N ASP A 205 5.99 4.02 -5.33
CA ASP A 205 6.34 2.90 -6.19
C ASP A 205 6.54 3.35 -7.65
N PHE A 206 6.68 2.39 -8.56
CA PHE A 206 6.86 2.67 -9.98
C PHE A 206 5.64 3.35 -10.62
N HIS A 207 4.44 3.15 -10.09
CA HIS A 207 3.25 3.82 -10.58
C HIS A 207 3.25 5.29 -10.17
N ILE A 208 3.61 5.60 -8.92
CA ILE A 208 3.71 6.99 -8.47
C ILE A 208 4.82 7.73 -9.22
N VAL A 209 5.98 7.10 -9.42
CA VAL A 209 7.08 7.66 -10.24
C VAL A 209 6.61 7.88 -11.67
N GLY A 210 6.01 6.87 -12.30
CA GLY A 210 5.52 6.94 -13.68
C GLY A 210 4.46 8.03 -13.87
N MET A 211 3.51 8.15 -12.94
CA MET A 211 2.47 9.15 -12.98
C MET A 211 3.05 10.55 -12.81
N THR A 212 3.96 10.72 -11.84
CA THR A 212 4.63 12.00 -11.63
C THR A 212 5.41 12.44 -12.87
N ASN A 213 6.16 11.53 -13.49
CA ASN A 213 6.89 11.80 -14.73
C ASN A 213 5.98 12.16 -15.92
N ARG A 214 4.76 11.63 -15.99
CA ARG A 214 3.77 11.95 -17.03
C ARG A 214 3.10 13.30 -16.81
N LEU A 215 2.83 13.62 -15.54
CA LEU A 215 2.29 14.91 -15.10
C LEU A 215 3.34 16.03 -15.11
N HIS A 216 4.63 15.73 -15.18
CA HIS A 216 5.66 16.74 -15.25
C HIS A 216 6.06 17.01 -16.72
N SER A 217 6.15 18.28 -17.10
CA SER A 217 6.52 18.71 -18.46
C SER A 217 7.95 19.21 -18.60
N ASN A 218 8.65 19.49 -17.49
CA ASN A 218 9.96 20.16 -17.52
C ASN A 218 11.17 19.23 -17.78
N GLY A 219 10.94 18.02 -18.29
CA GLY A 219 12.02 17.13 -18.75
C GLY A 219 12.84 16.44 -17.65
N LYS A 220 12.77 16.86 -16.38
CA LYS A 220 13.31 16.05 -15.26
C LYS A 220 12.50 14.75 -15.15
N GLN A 221 13.20 13.61 -15.22
CA GLN A 221 12.62 12.29 -15.03
C GLN A 221 13.12 11.75 -13.69
N PHE A 222 12.21 11.34 -12.83
CA PHE A 222 12.51 10.64 -11.60
C PHE A 222 12.71 9.15 -11.88
N SER A 223 13.64 8.53 -11.16
CA SER A 223 13.91 7.10 -11.21
C SER A 223 13.27 6.36 -10.03
N GLN A 224 12.62 5.24 -10.33
CA GLN A 224 12.10 4.33 -9.30
C GLN A 224 13.19 3.57 -8.53
N TYR A 225 14.43 3.59 -9.03
CA TYR A 225 15.56 2.90 -8.42
C TYR A 225 16.44 3.85 -7.59
N ASP A 226 16.21 5.17 -7.71
CA ASP A 226 16.98 6.18 -7.00
C ASP A 226 16.26 6.59 -5.71
N ALA A 227 16.98 6.55 -4.59
CA ALA A 227 16.41 6.82 -3.27
C ALA A 227 16.14 8.32 -3.05
N ASP A 228 17.00 9.20 -3.59
CA ASP A 228 16.86 10.65 -3.45
C ASP A 228 15.68 11.16 -4.28
N ASP A 229 15.47 10.57 -5.47
CA ASP A 229 14.28 10.82 -6.28
C ASP A 229 13.01 10.38 -5.56
N LYS A 230 13.00 9.19 -4.93
CA LYS A 230 11.85 8.72 -4.14
C LYS A 230 11.54 9.63 -2.98
N GLU A 231 12.55 10.10 -2.26
CA GLU A 231 12.37 11.02 -1.14
C GLU A 231 11.87 12.40 -1.59
N THR A 232 12.42 12.88 -2.72
CA THR A 232 11.93 14.10 -3.37
C THR A 232 10.44 13.97 -3.72
N LEU A 233 10.03 12.82 -4.26
CA LEU A 233 8.62 12.55 -4.60
C LEU A 233 7.73 12.49 -3.37
N ARG A 234 8.17 11.85 -2.26
CA ARG A 234 7.41 11.86 -1.00
C ARG A 234 7.17 13.27 -0.51
N THR A 235 8.22 14.08 -0.46
CA THR A 235 8.13 15.48 -0.03
C THR A 235 7.22 16.29 -0.96
N PHE A 236 7.36 16.12 -2.27
CA PHE A 236 6.54 16.79 -3.26
C PHE A 236 5.05 16.50 -3.08
N TRP A 237 4.68 15.22 -3.01
CA TRP A 237 3.28 14.82 -2.84
C TRP A 237 2.74 15.21 -1.46
N GLN A 238 3.56 15.16 -0.40
CA GLN A 238 3.17 15.64 0.93
C GLN A 238 2.76 17.11 0.91
N LEU A 239 3.62 17.98 0.36
CA LEU A 239 3.36 19.42 0.30
C LEU A 239 2.16 19.75 -0.59
N LEU A 240 2.03 19.06 -1.71
CA LEU A 240 0.90 19.24 -2.63
C LEU A 240 -0.42 18.83 -1.97
N CYS A 241 -0.45 17.71 -1.25
CA CYS A 241 -1.64 17.26 -0.55
C CYS A 241 -2.01 18.19 0.61
N GLN A 242 -1.03 18.64 1.39
CA GLN A 242 -1.24 19.62 2.47
C GLN A 242 -1.87 20.92 1.96
N ARG A 243 -1.40 21.45 0.83
CA ARG A 243 -1.95 22.67 0.22
C ARG A 243 -3.40 22.52 -0.26
N ASN A 244 -3.81 21.30 -0.59
CA ASN A 244 -5.12 20.98 -1.13
C ASN A 244 -6.03 20.26 -0.13
N GLU A 245 -5.64 20.20 1.16
CA GLU A 245 -6.39 19.52 2.22
C GLU A 245 -6.68 18.03 1.90
N LEU A 246 -5.72 17.36 1.25
CA LEU A 246 -5.78 15.95 0.90
C LEU A 246 -4.88 15.10 1.79
N VAL A 247 -5.21 13.81 1.91
CA VAL A 247 -4.40 12.82 2.64
C VAL A 247 -3.42 12.15 1.67
N PRO A 248 -2.09 12.32 1.84
CA PRO A 248 -1.08 11.86 0.87
C PRO A 248 -1.16 10.36 0.59
N VAL A 249 -1.33 9.53 1.63
CA VAL A 249 -1.39 8.09 1.46
C VAL A 249 -2.61 7.65 0.64
N GLN A 250 -3.74 8.37 0.69
CA GLN A 250 -4.96 8.03 -0.06
C GLN A 250 -4.92 8.46 -1.52
N VAL A 251 -4.09 9.48 -1.84
CA VAL A 251 -3.87 9.96 -3.21
C VAL A 251 -3.17 8.91 -4.08
N ASP A 252 -2.50 7.91 -3.48
CA ASP A 252 -1.88 6.81 -4.22
C ASP A 252 -2.87 6.09 -5.15
N LYS A 253 -4.11 5.86 -4.68
CA LYS A 253 -5.10 5.01 -5.32
C LYS A 253 -5.46 5.48 -6.73
N PRO A 254 -5.97 6.71 -6.93
CA PRO A 254 -6.29 7.18 -8.27
C PRO A 254 -5.05 7.32 -9.15
N LEU A 255 -3.91 7.75 -8.61
CA LEU A 255 -2.67 7.88 -9.39
C LEU A 255 -2.18 6.52 -9.89
N TRP A 256 -2.29 5.49 -9.06
CA TRP A 256 -1.93 4.13 -9.40
C TRP A 256 -2.76 3.60 -10.56
N LEU A 257 -4.10 3.76 -10.48
CA LEU A 257 -5.03 3.36 -11.54
C LEU A 257 -4.77 4.11 -12.84
N LEU A 258 -4.61 5.43 -12.78
CA LEU A 258 -4.30 6.25 -13.95
C LEU A 258 -2.99 5.82 -14.61
N ASN A 259 -1.95 5.55 -13.82
CA ASN A 259 -0.68 5.11 -14.35
C ASN A 259 -0.77 3.73 -15.01
N LYS A 260 -1.51 2.81 -14.38
CA LYS A 260 -1.69 1.44 -14.85
C LYS A 260 -2.43 1.40 -16.19
N TYR A 261 -3.54 2.12 -16.30
CA TYR A 261 -4.38 2.15 -17.49
C TYR A 261 -4.14 3.44 -18.29
N TRP A 262 -2.89 3.89 -18.33
CA TRP A 262 -2.54 5.17 -18.96
C TRP A 262 -2.92 5.19 -20.44
N GLU A 263 -2.53 4.16 -21.19
CA GLU A 263 -2.90 4.00 -22.60
C GLU A 263 -4.35 3.51 -22.77
N ASP A 264 -4.94 2.96 -21.72
CA ASP A 264 -6.31 2.45 -21.67
C ASP A 264 -7.28 3.45 -21.02
N GLY A 265 -7.15 4.72 -21.38
CA GLY A 265 -8.09 5.79 -21.02
C GLY A 265 -7.60 6.77 -19.95
N GLY A 266 -6.60 6.40 -19.12
CA GLY A 266 -6.06 7.29 -18.10
C GLY A 266 -5.49 8.59 -18.68
N ARG A 267 -4.77 8.51 -19.82
CA ARG A 267 -4.27 9.67 -20.56
C ARG A 267 -5.38 10.58 -21.07
N VAL A 268 -6.44 9.98 -21.62
CA VAL A 268 -7.59 10.73 -22.18
C VAL A 268 -8.31 11.47 -21.06
N TYR A 269 -8.51 10.80 -19.93
CA TYR A 269 -9.12 11.38 -18.74
C TYR A 269 -8.33 12.60 -18.23
N VAL A 270 -7.01 12.45 -18.00
CA VAL A 270 -6.18 13.56 -17.51
C VAL A 270 -6.15 14.73 -18.51
N ALA A 271 -6.03 14.43 -19.81
CA ALA A 271 -6.03 15.46 -20.85
C ALA A 271 -7.36 16.22 -20.92
N LYS A 272 -8.49 15.53 -20.73
CA LYS A 272 -9.82 16.14 -20.65
C LYS A 272 -9.91 17.10 -19.47
N LYS A 273 -9.56 16.66 -18.26
CA LYS A 273 -9.61 17.49 -17.03
C LYS A 273 -8.74 18.73 -17.16
N LEU A 274 -7.49 18.59 -17.62
CA LEU A 274 -6.62 19.74 -17.91
C LEU A 274 -7.21 20.69 -18.97
N GLY A 275 -7.80 20.14 -20.03
CA GLY A 275 -8.44 20.92 -21.07
C GLY A 275 -9.65 21.71 -20.58
N ASP A 276 -10.39 21.19 -19.60
CA ASP A 276 -11.53 21.88 -19.00
C ASP A 276 -11.08 22.93 -17.97
N LEU A 277 -10.02 22.65 -17.20
CA LEU A 277 -9.38 23.62 -16.31
C LEU A 277 -8.88 24.86 -17.06
N ARG A 278 -8.22 24.67 -18.21
CA ARG A 278 -7.68 25.77 -19.04
C ARG A 278 -8.73 26.65 -19.71
N LYS A 279 -10.00 26.23 -19.73
CA LYS A 279 -11.12 27.00 -20.27
C LYS A 279 -11.81 27.85 -19.21
N ARG A 280 -11.56 27.59 -17.92
CA ARG A 280 -12.09 28.38 -16.80
C ARG A 280 -11.30 29.68 -16.66
#